data_AF-A0A5J4JLE1-F1
#
_entry.id   AF-A0A5J4JLE1-F1
#
_cell.length_a   1.000
_cell.length_b   1.000
_cell.length_c   1.000
_cell.angle_alpha   90.00
_cell.angle_beta   90.00
_cell.angle_gamma   90.00
#
_symmetry.space_group_name_H-M   'P 1'
#
loop_
_entity.id
_entity.type
_entity.pdbx_description
1 polymer ?
#
loop_
_entity_poly.entity_id
_entity_poly.type
_entity_poly.pdbx_seq_one_letter_code
_entity_poly.pdbx_strand_id
1 'polypeptide(L)'
;MKIKEECVHRKLGGKTTRYELGSIFKDNDYFLVAFSKFNEKNEANLRLAEYATCLLKFWDEVNALYNRRTVVLPLLGSGITRHKDFNASNQELLEVIIWTFKISKVKFKEPSKVKIVIYGNQMNDINLYKLKELENNIL
;
A
#
# COMPACT_ATOMS: atom_id res chain seq x y z
N MET A 1 14.63 2.01 5.55
CA MET A 1 13.34 2.31 6.21
C MET A 1 13.50 3.40 7.23
N LYS A 2 12.51 4.30 7.34
CA LYS A 2 12.53 5.41 8.29
C LYS A 2 11.94 4.98 9.62
N ILE A 3 12.73 5.08 10.68
CA ILE A 3 12.31 4.75 12.05
C ILE A 3 11.37 5.85 12.55
N LYS A 4 10.25 5.44 13.14
CA LYS A 4 9.27 6.31 13.79
C LYS A 4 9.45 6.32 15.31
N GLU A 5 9.72 5.16 15.89
CA GLU A 5 9.83 4.97 17.34
C GLU A 5 10.68 3.72 17.63
N GLU A 6 11.49 3.78 18.68
CA GLU A 6 12.32 2.67 19.15
C GLU A 6 11.97 2.30 20.59
N CYS A 7 12.45 1.13 21.03
CA CYS A 7 12.25 0.65 22.40
C CYS A 7 10.76 0.55 22.82
N VAL A 8 9.86 0.28 21.87
CA VAL A 8 8.43 0.16 22.13
C VAL A 8 8.14 -1.08 22.97
N HIS A 9 7.50 -0.89 24.12
CA HIS A 9 7.02 -1.99 24.93
C HIS A 9 5.79 -2.66 24.28
N ARG A 10 5.84 -3.99 24.13
CA ARG A 10 4.73 -4.80 23.59
C ARG A 10 4.42 -5.93 24.55
N LYS A 11 3.23 -5.90 25.15
CA LYS A 11 2.75 -6.89 26.13
C LYS A 11 2.83 -8.34 25.60
N LEU A 12 2.55 -8.53 24.31
CA LEU A 12 2.58 -9.83 23.63
C LEU A 12 3.90 -10.11 22.88
N GLY A 13 4.96 -9.34 23.15
CA GLY A 13 6.24 -9.45 22.45
C GLY A 13 6.21 -8.96 20.99
N GLY A 14 7.28 -9.25 20.26
CA GLY A 14 7.49 -8.86 18.86
C GLY A 14 8.57 -7.78 18.67
N LYS A 15 8.61 -7.19 17.48
CA LYS A 15 9.59 -6.13 17.14
C LYS A 15 9.26 -4.83 17.91
N THR A 16 10.28 -4.23 18.52
CA THR A 16 10.21 -3.02 19.36
C THR A 16 10.54 -1.73 18.61
N THR A 17 10.99 -1.84 17.35
CA THR A 17 11.14 -0.70 16.44
C THR A 17 9.88 -0.57 15.59
N ARG A 18 9.30 0.63 15.55
CA ARG A 18 8.22 1.00 14.64
C ARG A 18 8.78 1.83 13.50
N TYR A 19 8.40 1.47 12.29
CA TYR A 19 8.74 2.21 11.09
C TYR A 19 7.59 3.10 10.65
N GLU A 20 7.91 4.19 9.97
CA GLU A 20 6.90 5.05 9.36
C GLU A 20 6.19 4.29 8.23
N LEU A 21 4.85 4.39 8.20
CA LEU A 21 4.03 3.72 7.19
C LEU A 21 4.47 4.13 5.78
N GLY A 22 4.54 3.16 4.86
CA GLY A 22 4.96 3.37 3.47
C GLY A 22 6.48 3.40 3.26
N SER A 23 7.29 3.41 4.30
CA SER A 23 8.75 3.31 4.13
C SER A 23 9.17 1.93 3.62
N ILE A 24 10.22 1.92 2.79
CA ILE A 24 10.68 0.71 2.10
C ILE A 24 12.09 0.33 2.55
N PHE A 25 12.34 -0.98 2.65
CA PHE A 25 13.67 -1.57 2.57
C PHE A 25 13.75 -2.40 1.30
N LYS A 26 14.73 -2.10 0.44
CA LYS A 26 14.97 -2.87 -0.77
C LYS A 26 15.94 -4.00 -0.45
N ASP A 27 15.47 -5.23 -0.60
CA ASP A 27 16.29 -6.44 -0.52
C ASP A 27 16.33 -7.09 -1.91
N ASN A 28 17.42 -6.87 -2.65
CA ASN A 28 17.55 -7.29 -4.03
C ASN A 28 16.36 -6.83 -4.90
N ASP A 29 15.53 -7.77 -5.32
CA ASP A 29 14.38 -7.56 -6.19
C ASP A 29 13.07 -7.37 -5.41
N TYR A 30 13.12 -7.39 -4.08
CA TYR A 30 11.97 -7.28 -3.20
C TYR A 30 11.94 -5.95 -2.46
N PHE A 31 10.72 -5.42 -2.29
CA PHE A 31 10.45 -4.29 -1.41
C PHE A 31 9.75 -4.79 -0.14
N LEU A 32 10.41 -4.63 1.00
CA LEU A 32 9.81 -4.81 2.32
C LEU A 32 9.19 -3.48 2.74
N VAL A 33 7.87 -3.45 2.89
CA VAL A 33 7.11 -2.21 3.16
C VAL A 33 6.59 -2.22 4.59
N ALA A 34 6.79 -1.12 5.31
CA ALA A 34 6.05 -0.86 6.56
C ALA A 34 4.59 -0.52 6.24
N PHE A 35 3.77 -1.54 6.01
CA PHE A 35 2.43 -1.33 5.43
C PHE A 35 1.35 -0.99 6.47
N SER A 36 1.42 -1.56 7.68
CA SER A 36 0.36 -1.38 8.70
C SER A 36 0.95 -1.15 10.08
N LYS A 37 0.11 -0.64 10.99
CA LYS A 37 0.44 -0.52 12.42
C LYS A 37 -0.23 -1.64 13.20
N PHE A 38 0.42 -2.08 14.27
CA PHE A 38 -0.08 -3.14 15.12
C PHE A 38 -0.59 -2.57 16.45
N ASN A 39 -1.77 -3.03 16.87
CA ASN A 39 -2.32 -2.68 18.18
C ASN A 39 -1.73 -3.56 19.31
N GLU A 40 -2.20 -3.37 20.54
CA GLU A 40 -1.73 -4.15 21.71
C GLU A 40 -1.98 -5.65 21.60
N LYS A 41 -2.91 -6.06 20.73
CA LYS A 41 -3.26 -7.46 20.45
C LYS A 41 -2.48 -8.05 19.28
N ASN A 42 -1.45 -7.36 18.77
CA ASN A 42 -0.71 -7.74 17.56
C ASN A 42 -1.60 -7.87 16.30
N GLU A 43 -2.67 -7.09 16.22
CA GLU A 43 -3.52 -7.03 15.02
C GLU A 43 -3.08 -5.88 14.10
N ALA A 44 -2.92 -6.15 12.82
CA ALA A 44 -2.68 -5.14 11.79
C ALA A 44 -3.92 -4.25 11.63
N ASN A 45 -3.73 -2.93 11.68
CA ASN A 45 -4.79 -1.94 11.54
C ASN A 45 -4.35 -0.80 10.62
N LEU A 46 -5.28 -0.32 9.79
CA LEU A 46 -5.14 0.91 9.01
C LEU A 46 -6.45 1.67 9.00
N ARG A 47 -6.38 2.99 9.13
CA ARG A 47 -7.48 3.89 8.77
C ARG A 47 -7.36 4.31 7.31
N LEU A 48 -8.44 4.76 6.69
CA LEU A 48 -8.42 5.22 5.29
C LEU A 48 -7.32 6.28 5.05
N ALA A 49 -7.25 7.30 5.90
CA ALA A 49 -6.23 8.35 5.80
C ALA A 49 -4.80 7.79 5.95
N GLU A 50 -4.61 6.79 6.80
CA GLU A 50 -3.30 6.15 7.01
C GLU A 50 -2.93 5.25 5.83
N TYR A 51 -3.90 4.57 5.23
CA TYR A 51 -3.72 3.77 4.03
C TYR A 51 -3.32 4.65 2.84
N ALA A 52 -4.04 5.76 2.61
CA ALA A 52 -3.70 6.74 1.59
C ALA A 52 -2.31 7.34 1.81
N THR A 53 -1.99 7.76 3.04
CA THR A 53 -0.67 8.32 3.38
C THR A 53 0.45 7.29 3.21
N CYS A 54 0.21 6.04 3.60
CA CYS A 54 1.13 4.92 3.40
C CYS A 54 1.43 4.71 1.92
N LEU A 55 0.41 4.72 1.06
CA LEU A 55 0.55 4.54 -0.38
C LEU A 55 1.27 5.71 -1.06
N LEU A 56 0.95 6.95 -0.69
CA LEU A 56 1.66 8.13 -1.17
C LEU A 56 3.16 8.03 -0.93
N LYS A 57 3.56 7.72 0.30
CA LYS A 57 4.97 7.53 0.64
C LYS A 57 5.58 6.31 -0.06
N PHE A 58 4.82 5.23 -0.20
CA PHE A 58 5.26 4.06 -0.94
C PHE A 58 5.61 4.42 -2.39
N TRP A 59 4.78 5.22 -3.08
CA TRP A 59 5.07 5.65 -4.45
C TRP A 59 6.35 6.49 -4.54
N ASP A 60 6.56 7.40 -3.60
CA ASP A 60 7.78 8.22 -3.53
C ASP A 60 9.04 7.35 -3.35
N GLU A 61 9.00 6.39 -2.43
CA GLU A 61 10.10 5.45 -2.16
C GLU A 61 10.35 4.53 -3.37
N VAL A 62 9.29 3.99 -3.97
CA VAL A 62 9.39 3.17 -5.18
C VAL A 62 10.02 3.94 -6.32
N ASN A 63 9.64 5.20 -6.54
CA ASN A 63 10.19 6.04 -7.60
C ASN A 63 11.72 6.18 -7.51
N ALA A 64 12.26 6.23 -6.29
CA ALA A 64 13.70 6.27 -6.07
C ALA A 64 14.38 4.89 -6.29
N LEU A 65 13.66 3.79 -6.07
CA LEU A 65 14.24 2.45 -5.94
C LEU A 65 14.00 1.51 -7.13
N TYR A 66 13.00 1.77 -7.98
CA TYR A 66 12.55 0.82 -9.00
C TYR A 66 13.54 0.58 -10.14
N ASN A 67 14.49 1.49 -10.37
CA ASN A 67 15.60 1.34 -11.31
C ASN A 67 15.18 0.79 -12.69
N ARG A 68 14.14 1.38 -13.31
CA ARG A 68 13.56 0.95 -14.60
C ARG A 68 13.04 -0.49 -14.66
N ARG A 69 12.72 -1.08 -13.51
CA ARG A 69 12.09 -2.41 -13.43
C ARG A 69 10.58 -2.28 -13.26
N THR A 70 9.85 -3.29 -13.72
CA THR A 70 8.42 -3.39 -13.43
C THR A 70 8.21 -3.67 -11.96
N VAL A 71 7.34 -2.92 -11.31
CA VAL A 71 6.95 -3.13 -9.92
C VAL A 71 5.66 -3.92 -9.90
N VAL A 72 5.65 -5.02 -9.15
CA VAL A 72 4.49 -5.90 -8.98
C VAL A 72 4.07 -5.86 -7.53
N LEU A 73 2.80 -5.58 -7.27
CA LEU A 73 2.23 -5.55 -5.91
C LEU A 73 0.90 -6.30 -5.88
N PRO A 74 0.55 -6.95 -4.75
CA PRO A 74 -0.79 -7.48 -4.57
C PRO A 74 -1.79 -6.35 -4.29
N LEU A 75 -3.08 -6.68 -4.17
CA LEU A 75 -4.08 -5.79 -3.58
C LEU A 75 -3.78 -5.56 -2.09
N LEU A 76 -2.94 -4.58 -1.81
CA LEU A 76 -2.52 -4.22 -0.45
C LEU A 76 -3.72 -3.85 0.42
N GLY A 77 -3.70 -4.26 1.69
CA GLY A 77 -4.78 -3.98 2.63
C GLY A 77 -5.93 -4.98 2.60
N SER A 78 -5.98 -5.88 1.61
CA SER A 78 -6.91 -7.01 1.61
C SER A 78 -6.51 -8.09 2.63
N GLY A 79 -7.47 -8.90 3.07
CA GLY A 79 -7.24 -10.02 4.00
C GLY A 79 -7.28 -9.62 5.48
N ILE A 80 -6.21 -9.89 6.23
CA ILE A 80 -6.21 -9.83 7.71
C ILE A 80 -6.03 -8.41 8.29
N THR A 81 -5.81 -7.40 7.45
CA THR A 81 -5.67 -6.00 7.90
C THR A 81 -7.04 -5.46 8.27
N ARG A 82 -7.17 -4.97 9.51
CA ARG A 82 -8.44 -4.42 10.00
C ARG A 82 -8.53 -2.93 9.67
N HIS A 83 -9.66 -2.55 9.08
CA HIS A 83 -9.97 -1.17 8.75
C HIS A 83 -11.12 -0.68 9.63
N LYS A 84 -10.96 0.49 10.25
CA LYS A 84 -11.90 0.96 11.29
C LYS A 84 -12.92 1.98 10.80
N ASP A 85 -12.60 2.68 9.73
CA ASP A 85 -13.31 3.87 9.25
C ASP A 85 -13.70 3.79 7.76
N PHE A 86 -13.47 2.65 7.11
CA PHE A 86 -13.98 2.34 5.78
C PHE A 86 -14.10 0.81 5.60
N ASN A 87 -14.93 0.36 4.65
CA ASN A 87 -15.22 -1.06 4.46
C ASN A 87 -14.01 -1.84 3.92
N ALA A 88 -13.11 -1.15 3.21
CA ALA A 88 -11.94 -1.72 2.58
C ALA A 88 -12.28 -2.91 1.67
N SER A 89 -13.38 -2.77 0.93
CA SER A 89 -13.71 -3.72 -0.13
C SER A 89 -12.59 -3.79 -1.17
N ASN A 90 -12.52 -4.88 -1.94
CA ASN A 90 -11.50 -5.02 -2.98
C ASN A 90 -11.52 -3.84 -3.97
N GLN A 91 -12.73 -3.34 -4.29
CA GLN A 91 -12.95 -2.15 -5.10
C GLN A 91 -12.35 -0.90 -4.44
N GLU A 92 -12.74 -0.57 -3.20
CA GLU A 92 -12.26 0.65 -2.50
C GLU A 92 -10.74 0.64 -2.30
N LEU A 93 -10.15 -0.52 -1.96
CA LEU A 93 -8.71 -0.67 -1.81
C LEU A 93 -7.97 -0.35 -3.11
N LEU A 94 -8.51 -0.84 -4.23
CA LEU A 94 -7.95 -0.63 -5.57
C LEU A 94 -8.13 0.82 -6.04
N GLU A 95 -9.28 1.44 -5.76
CA GLU A 95 -9.55 2.85 -6.04
C GLU A 95 -8.53 3.75 -5.32
N VAL A 96 -8.25 3.50 -4.04
CA VAL A 96 -7.25 4.29 -3.29
C VAL A 96 -5.83 4.05 -3.81
N ILE A 97 -5.46 2.83 -4.20
CA ILE A 97 -4.16 2.53 -4.84
C ILE A 97 -4.01 3.34 -6.13
N ILE A 98 -5.01 3.31 -7.01
CA ILE A 98 -4.98 4.03 -8.30
C ILE A 98 -4.96 5.54 -8.07
N TRP A 99 -5.82 6.04 -7.17
CA TRP A 99 -5.90 7.45 -6.84
C TRP A 99 -4.58 7.98 -6.29
N THR A 100 -3.99 7.31 -5.28
CA THR A 100 -2.69 7.69 -4.71
C THR A 100 -1.57 7.63 -5.72
N PHE A 101 -1.57 6.62 -6.60
CA PHE A 101 -0.60 6.53 -7.69
C PHE A 101 -0.71 7.74 -8.61
N LYS A 102 -1.92 8.10 -9.05
CA LYS A 102 -2.17 9.27 -9.92
C LYS A 102 -1.70 10.56 -9.26
N ILE A 103 -2.06 10.82 -8.01
CA ILE A 103 -1.70 12.08 -7.33
C ILE A 103 -0.22 12.16 -6.92
N SER A 104 0.47 11.04 -6.76
CA SER A 104 1.93 11.02 -6.49
C SER A 104 2.76 11.61 -7.63
N LYS A 105 2.20 11.70 -8.84
CA LYS A 105 2.90 12.13 -10.08
C LYS A 105 4.15 11.31 -10.42
N VAL A 106 4.33 10.14 -9.79
CA VAL A 106 5.39 9.19 -10.12
C VAL A 106 5.20 8.70 -11.56
N LYS A 107 6.27 8.71 -12.35
CA LYS A 107 6.24 8.27 -13.74
C LYS A 107 7.16 7.06 -13.93
N PHE A 108 6.56 5.94 -14.28
CA PHE A 108 7.27 4.77 -14.74
C PHE A 108 7.61 4.96 -16.22
N LYS A 109 8.89 5.06 -16.55
CA LYS A 109 9.35 5.18 -17.94
C LYS A 109 9.30 3.80 -18.62
N GLU A 110 8.72 3.76 -19.82
CA GLU A 110 8.73 2.55 -20.68
C GLU A 110 10.15 1.97 -20.78
N PRO A 111 10.33 0.64 -20.67
CA PRO A 111 9.29 -0.41 -20.64
C PRO A 111 8.71 -0.73 -19.24
N SER A 112 9.07 0.06 -18.21
CA SER A 112 8.68 -0.20 -16.81
C SER A 112 7.20 0.04 -16.59
N LYS A 113 6.55 -0.82 -15.81
CA LYS A 113 5.12 -0.72 -15.48
C LYS A 113 4.89 -0.99 -13.99
N VAL A 114 3.72 -0.60 -13.51
CA VAL A 114 3.17 -1.09 -12.24
C VAL A 114 2.13 -2.15 -12.57
N LYS A 115 2.22 -3.32 -11.93
CA LYS A 115 1.26 -4.42 -12.06
C LYS A 115 0.63 -4.70 -10.70
N ILE A 116 -0.66 -4.45 -10.57
CA ILE A 116 -1.44 -4.85 -9.39
C ILE A 116 -2.01 -6.24 -9.65
N VAL A 117 -1.65 -7.21 -8.82
CA VAL A 117 -2.09 -8.60 -8.93
C VAL A 117 -3.32 -8.81 -8.06
N ILE A 118 -4.43 -9.19 -8.70
CA ILE A 118 -5.71 -9.51 -8.07
C ILE A 118 -5.86 -11.04 -8.06
N TYR A 119 -6.09 -11.65 -6.90
CA TYR A 119 -6.28 -13.09 -6.80
C TYR A 119 -7.69 -13.49 -7.25
N GLY A 120 -7.83 -14.68 -7.86
CA GLY A 120 -8.96 -15.02 -8.76
C GLY A 120 -10.36 -14.66 -8.23
N ASN A 121 -10.70 -15.08 -7.02
CA ASN A 121 -12.02 -14.81 -6.45
C ASN A 121 -12.26 -13.33 -6.08
N GLN A 122 -11.21 -12.53 -5.87
CA GLN A 122 -11.32 -11.11 -5.54
C GLN A 122 -11.85 -10.28 -6.71
N MET A 123 -11.64 -10.75 -7.94
CA MET A 123 -12.10 -10.05 -9.15
C MET A 123 -13.63 -9.96 -9.24
N ASN A 124 -14.35 -10.91 -8.62
CA ASN A 124 -15.82 -10.93 -8.65
C ASN A 124 -16.43 -9.68 -7.97
N ASP A 125 -15.70 -9.06 -7.05
CA ASP A 125 -16.15 -7.90 -6.28
C ASP A 125 -15.58 -6.57 -6.82
N ILE A 126 -14.93 -6.59 -7.99
CA ILE A 126 -14.29 -5.43 -8.61
C ILE A 126 -15.04 -5.02 -9.88
N ASN A 127 -15.44 -3.76 -9.95
CA ASN A 127 -16.04 -3.16 -11.13
C ASN A 127 -14.99 -2.33 -11.91
N LEU A 128 -14.46 -2.92 -12.98
CA LEU A 128 -13.45 -2.27 -13.83
C LEU A 128 -13.99 -1.04 -14.60
N TYR A 129 -15.30 -0.97 -14.89
CA TYR A 129 -15.89 0.20 -15.53
C TYR A 129 -15.84 1.43 -14.62
N LYS A 130 -16.13 1.26 -13.32
CA LYS A 130 -15.99 2.32 -12.32
C LYS A 130 -14.55 2.80 -12.18
N LEU A 131 -13.58 1.89 -12.24
CA LEU A 131 -12.16 2.27 -12.21
C LEU A 131 -11.76 3.10 -13.42
N LYS A 132 -12.27 2.75 -14.61
CA LYS A 132 -12.04 3.52 -15.83
C LYS A 132 -12.70 4.91 -15.76
N GLU A 133 -13.88 5.02 -15.17
CA GLU A 133 -14.53 6.32 -14.93
C GLU A 133 -13.72 7.18 -13.96
N LEU A 134 -13.16 6.60 -12.90
CA LEU A 134 -12.30 7.30 -11.93
C LEU A 134 -11.04 7.87 -12.58
N GLU A 135 -10.47 7.18 -13.57
CA GLU A 135 -9.36 7.69 -14.38
C GLU A 135 -9.76 8.98 -15.14
N ASN A 136 -10.94 8.98 -15.75
CA ASN A 136 -11.45 10.05 -16.61
C ASN A 136 -12.01 11.26 -15.83
N ASN A 137 -12.64 11.04 -14.68
CA ASN A 137 -13.36 12.06 -13.92
C ASN A 137 -12.46 12.95 -13.04
N ILE A 138 -11.16 12.65 -12.93
CA ILE A 138 -10.19 13.45 -12.17
C ILE A 138 -9.30 14.24 -13.15
N LEU A 139 -9.92 14.87 -14.15
CA LEU A 139 -9.33 15.84 -15.09
C LEU A 139 -10.19 17.11 -15.11
#